data_AF-A0A1V3KZ25-F1
#
_entry.id   AF-A0A1V3KZ25-F1
#
_cell.length_a   1.000
_cell.length_b   1.000
_cell.length_c   1.000
_cell.angle_alpha   90.00
_cell.angle_beta   90.00
_cell.angle_gamma   90.00
#
_symmetry.space_group_name_H-M   'P 1'
#
loop_
_entity.id
_entity.type
_entity.pdbx_description
1 polymer ?
#
loop_
_entity_poly.entity_id
_entity_poly.type
_entity_poly.pdbx_seq_one_letter_code
_entity_poly.pdbx_strand_id
1 'polypeptide(L)'
;MNIVFDTYQTLALASLVLLLGYFLVKRISVLKNFNIPEPVVGGFIVAIALTIWYQVDGTSFTFEKSLQTTMMLVFFSSIGLSANFARLIKGGKPLIIFLFVAAALIFFQNVIGIAGTQILGIDPAYGLLAGSVTLTGGHGTGAAWAETFIKEFNLPAATEIAMACATFGLVFGGIIGGPVARFLLNRQKQGENPENDDVDDVQEAFEHPTYQRKVNARSIIETIAMMSFCLLIGQYLDSITKGTALQLPTFVWCLFTGVIIRNALAHIFKFRVADSAIDVLGSVGLSIFLAIALMSLKLWELAGLATDVLIILAIQVAFMAFFAIYVTYRAMGKDYDAIVLSAGHCGFGLGATPTAVANMQAITSRFGASHKAFLIVPMVGAFFIDLINASLLKVFLVVVTYLH
;
A
#
# COMPACT_ATOMS: atom_id res chain seq x y z
N MET A 1 -0.95 -5.36 -35.47
CA MET A 1 -1.96 -4.26 -35.48
C MET A 1 -1.99 -3.61 -34.10
N ASN A 2 -2.27 -2.32 -33.94
CA ASN A 2 -2.45 -1.70 -32.61
C ASN A 2 -3.85 -1.12 -32.49
N ILE A 3 -4.65 -1.63 -31.55
CA ILE A 3 -5.99 -1.11 -31.24
C ILE A 3 -5.85 -0.16 -30.05
N VAL A 4 -6.22 1.11 -30.26
CA VAL A 4 -6.15 2.15 -29.23
C VAL A 4 -7.55 2.39 -28.69
N PHE A 5 -7.71 2.24 -27.38
CA PHE A 5 -8.96 2.51 -26.67
C PHE A 5 -8.95 3.91 -26.08
N ASP A 6 -10.00 4.67 -26.33
CA ASP A 6 -10.19 6.00 -25.74
C ASP A 6 -10.54 5.93 -24.25
N THR A 7 -10.72 7.09 -23.61
CA THR A 7 -11.08 7.22 -22.20
C THR A 7 -12.35 6.43 -21.83
N TYR A 8 -13.40 6.50 -22.65
CA TYR A 8 -14.69 5.87 -22.34
C TYR A 8 -14.60 4.36 -22.46
N GLN A 9 -13.96 3.88 -23.52
CA GLN A 9 -13.70 2.47 -23.74
C GLN A 9 -12.79 1.89 -22.66
N THR A 10 -11.72 2.60 -22.30
CA THR A 10 -10.80 2.21 -21.24
C THR A 10 -11.52 2.10 -19.89
N LEU A 11 -12.35 3.09 -19.54
CA LEU A 11 -13.12 3.06 -18.29
C LEU A 11 -14.13 1.90 -18.27
N ALA A 12 -14.83 1.66 -19.38
CA ALA A 12 -15.78 0.56 -19.49
C ALA A 12 -15.08 -0.80 -19.34
N LEU A 13 -13.96 -1.01 -20.03
CA LEU A 13 -13.17 -2.23 -19.93
C LEU A 13 -12.60 -2.41 -18.51
N ALA A 14 -12.00 -1.37 -17.92
CA ALA A 14 -11.52 -1.41 -16.55
C ALA A 14 -12.64 -1.77 -15.55
N SER A 15 -13.86 -1.25 -15.76
CA SER A 15 -15.02 -1.59 -14.93
C SER A 15 -15.41 -3.07 -15.07
N LEU A 16 -15.39 -3.62 -16.29
CA LEU A 16 -15.64 -5.04 -16.53
C LEU A 16 -14.55 -5.92 -15.91
N VAL A 17 -13.29 -5.52 -16.02
CA VAL A 17 -12.13 -6.17 -15.39
C VAL A 17 -12.32 -6.23 -13.87
N LEU A 18 -12.74 -5.12 -13.25
CA LEU A 18 -13.04 -5.07 -11.82
C LEU A 18 -14.20 -6.00 -11.43
N LEU A 19 -15.30 -5.98 -12.17
CA LEU A 19 -16.44 -6.87 -11.94
C LEU A 19 -16.06 -8.36 -12.05
N LEU A 20 -15.22 -8.70 -13.03
CA LEU A 20 -14.64 -10.03 -13.16
C LEU A 20 -13.80 -10.40 -11.92
N GLY A 21 -12.93 -9.49 -11.49
CA GLY A 21 -12.14 -9.64 -10.26
C GLY A 21 -13.02 -9.89 -9.03
N TYR A 22 -14.04 -9.06 -8.80
CA TYR A 22 -15.00 -9.22 -7.70
C TYR A 22 -15.70 -10.58 -7.74
N PHE A 23 -16.15 -11.00 -8.92
CA PHE A 23 -16.81 -12.29 -9.10
C PHE A 23 -15.90 -13.46 -8.73
N LEU A 24 -14.65 -13.43 -9.19
CA LEU A 24 -13.68 -14.51 -8.96
C LEU A 24 -13.19 -14.56 -7.52
N VAL A 25 -12.83 -13.43 -6.92
CA VAL A 25 -12.39 -13.37 -5.51
C VAL A 25 -13.51 -13.85 -4.59
N LYS A 26 -14.77 -13.53 -4.88
CA LYS A 26 -15.92 -14.02 -4.11
C LYS A 26 -16.14 -15.53 -4.23
N ARG A 27 -15.81 -16.13 -5.38
CA ARG A 27 -16.02 -17.57 -5.67
C ARG A 27 -14.85 -18.45 -5.23
N ILE A 28 -13.62 -17.96 -5.32
CA ILE A 28 -12.40 -18.73 -5.10
C ILE A 28 -11.87 -18.44 -3.69
N SER A 29 -11.99 -19.44 -2.80
CA SER A 29 -11.60 -19.31 -1.39
C SER A 29 -10.14 -18.94 -1.20
N VAL A 30 -9.23 -19.43 -2.06
CA VAL A 30 -7.80 -19.10 -2.03
C VAL A 30 -7.58 -17.60 -2.20
N LEU A 31 -8.20 -16.98 -3.21
CA LEU A 31 -8.03 -15.55 -3.48
C LEU A 31 -8.57 -14.69 -2.34
N LYS A 32 -9.74 -15.06 -1.80
CA LYS A 32 -10.34 -14.40 -0.64
C LYS A 32 -9.48 -14.54 0.62
N ASN A 33 -9.01 -15.74 0.93
CA ASN A 33 -8.26 -16.01 2.16
C ASN A 33 -6.90 -15.32 2.18
N PHE A 34 -6.30 -15.10 1.01
CA PHE A 34 -5.04 -14.34 0.88
C PHE A 34 -5.25 -12.84 0.63
N ASN A 35 -6.49 -12.34 0.70
CA ASN A 35 -6.84 -10.92 0.48
C ASN A 35 -6.29 -10.36 -0.86
N ILE A 36 -6.22 -11.18 -1.91
CA ILE A 36 -5.73 -10.72 -3.20
C ILE A 36 -6.67 -9.63 -3.74
N PRO A 37 -6.17 -8.43 -4.10
CA PRO A 37 -7.03 -7.36 -4.57
C PRO A 37 -7.80 -7.76 -5.84
N GLU A 38 -9.06 -7.39 -5.91
CA GLU A 38 -9.93 -7.70 -7.05
C GLU A 38 -9.43 -7.11 -8.38
N PRO A 39 -8.90 -5.87 -8.43
CA PRO A 39 -8.28 -5.34 -9.64
C PRO A 39 -7.09 -6.18 -10.11
N VAL A 40 -6.32 -6.74 -9.15
CA VAL A 40 -5.19 -7.64 -9.42
C VAL A 40 -5.66 -8.89 -10.15
N VAL A 41 -6.63 -9.59 -9.58
CA VAL A 41 -7.16 -10.83 -10.17
C VAL A 41 -7.75 -10.58 -11.56
N GLY A 42 -8.63 -9.60 -11.69
CA GLY A 42 -9.27 -9.30 -12.97
C GLY A 42 -8.25 -8.84 -14.02
N GLY A 43 -7.38 -7.90 -13.66
CA GLY A 43 -6.41 -7.31 -14.56
C GLY A 43 -5.38 -8.30 -15.07
N PHE A 44 -4.86 -9.18 -14.20
CA PHE A 44 -3.92 -10.23 -14.63
C PHE A 44 -4.55 -11.23 -15.60
N ILE A 45 -5.80 -11.63 -15.39
CA ILE A 45 -6.50 -12.55 -16.32
C ILE A 45 -6.63 -11.91 -17.70
N VAL A 46 -7.02 -10.64 -17.75
CA VAL A 46 -7.09 -9.90 -19.01
C VAL A 46 -5.71 -9.74 -19.63
N ALA A 47 -4.67 -9.39 -18.86
CA ALA A 47 -3.30 -9.28 -19.35
C ALA A 47 -2.80 -10.60 -19.98
N ILE A 48 -3.08 -11.74 -19.35
CA ILE A 48 -2.75 -13.07 -19.90
C ILE A 48 -3.50 -13.31 -21.21
N ALA A 49 -4.81 -13.03 -21.25
CA ALA A 49 -5.61 -13.21 -22.46
C ALA A 49 -5.11 -12.34 -23.63
N LEU A 50 -4.79 -11.06 -23.36
CA LEU A 50 -4.23 -10.15 -24.37
C LEU A 50 -2.81 -10.56 -24.79
N THR A 51 -2.01 -11.11 -23.87
CA THR A 51 -0.68 -11.63 -24.19
C THR A 51 -0.78 -12.86 -25.12
N ILE A 52 -1.69 -13.79 -24.84
CA ILE A 52 -1.97 -14.94 -25.71
C ILE A 52 -2.43 -14.46 -27.09
N TRP A 53 -3.33 -13.47 -27.12
CA TRP A 53 -3.80 -12.87 -28.38
C TRP A 53 -2.64 -12.29 -29.19
N TYR A 54 -1.78 -11.49 -28.55
CA TYR A 54 -0.61 -10.90 -29.18
C TYR A 54 0.34 -11.96 -29.76
N GLN A 55 0.51 -13.11 -29.08
CA GLN A 55 1.34 -14.20 -29.59
C GLN A 55 0.76 -14.89 -30.84
N VAL A 56 -0.57 -14.86 -31.02
CA VAL A 56 -1.24 -15.51 -32.16
C VAL A 56 -1.16 -14.67 -33.43
N ASP A 57 -1.43 -13.36 -33.33
CA ASP A 57 -1.60 -12.49 -34.52
C ASP A 57 -0.81 -11.17 -34.48
N GLY A 58 -0.02 -10.92 -33.42
CA GLY A 58 0.74 -9.69 -33.23
C GLY A 58 -0.12 -8.44 -32.98
N THR A 59 -1.39 -8.61 -32.59
CA THR A 59 -2.27 -7.49 -32.24
C THR A 59 -1.99 -7.02 -30.82
N SER A 60 -1.62 -5.75 -30.70
CA SER A 60 -1.40 -5.06 -29.42
C SER A 60 -2.57 -4.14 -29.09
N PHE A 61 -2.76 -3.90 -27.80
CA PHE A 61 -3.84 -3.08 -27.28
C PHE A 61 -3.25 -1.95 -26.43
N THR A 62 -3.70 -0.73 -26.67
CA THR A 62 -3.25 0.46 -25.94
C THR A 62 -4.45 1.10 -25.25
N PHE A 63 -4.30 1.40 -23.96
CA PHE A 63 -5.35 1.99 -23.14
C PHE A 63 -5.00 3.42 -22.72
N GLU A 64 -6.02 4.21 -22.39
CA GLU A 64 -5.87 5.62 -22.06
C GLU A 64 -5.15 5.84 -20.71
N LYS A 65 -3.90 6.31 -20.78
CA LYS A 65 -3.03 6.51 -19.61
C LYS A 65 -3.42 7.72 -18.75
N SER A 66 -4.07 8.73 -19.34
CA SER A 66 -4.52 9.92 -18.61
C SER A 66 -5.53 9.57 -17.50
N LEU A 67 -6.46 8.66 -17.80
CA LEU A 67 -7.44 8.16 -16.83
C LEU A 67 -6.75 7.40 -15.69
N GLN A 68 -5.83 6.48 -16.02
CA GLN A 68 -5.02 5.75 -15.04
C GLN A 68 -4.32 6.71 -14.08
N THR A 69 -3.62 7.70 -14.63
CA THR A 69 -2.86 8.69 -13.84
C THR A 69 -3.79 9.50 -12.94
N THR A 70 -4.93 9.94 -13.45
CA THR A 70 -5.91 10.71 -12.67
C THR A 70 -6.44 9.91 -11.49
N MET A 71 -6.80 8.64 -11.70
CA MET A 71 -7.33 7.77 -10.64
C MET A 71 -6.27 7.44 -9.57
N MET A 72 -5.00 7.33 -9.97
CA MET A 72 -3.87 7.22 -9.05
C MET A 72 -3.74 8.47 -8.15
N LEU A 73 -3.78 9.67 -8.75
CA LEU A 73 -3.69 10.93 -7.98
C LEU A 73 -4.88 11.11 -7.04
N VAL A 74 -6.07 10.66 -7.43
CA VAL A 74 -7.27 10.62 -6.56
C VAL A 74 -7.03 9.73 -5.34
N PHE A 75 -6.46 8.54 -5.53
CA PHE A 75 -6.10 7.64 -4.43
C PHE A 75 -5.09 8.26 -3.46
N PHE A 76 -3.99 8.83 -3.96
CA PHE A 76 -3.01 9.46 -3.07
C PHE A 76 -3.54 10.72 -2.38
N SER A 77 -4.43 11.46 -3.03
CA SER A 77 -5.15 12.57 -2.40
C SER A 77 -6.08 12.08 -1.27
N SER A 78 -6.72 10.91 -1.42
CA SER A 78 -7.54 10.34 -0.37
C SER A 78 -6.71 9.96 0.85
N ILE A 79 -5.53 9.36 0.67
CA ILE A 79 -4.59 9.05 1.75
C ILE A 79 -4.23 10.32 2.53
N GLY A 80 -3.88 11.40 1.81
CA GLY A 80 -3.60 12.70 2.42
C GLY A 80 -4.79 13.28 3.18
N LEU A 81 -5.99 13.21 2.60
CA LEU A 81 -7.22 13.72 3.22
C LEU A 81 -7.69 12.91 4.43
N SER A 82 -7.23 11.67 4.57
CA SER A 82 -7.48 10.83 5.75
C SER A 82 -6.52 11.14 6.92
N ALA A 83 -5.49 11.96 6.70
CA ALA A 83 -4.50 12.34 7.70
C ALA A 83 -5.03 13.34 8.73
N ASN A 84 -5.48 12.85 9.89
CA ASN A 84 -5.98 13.68 10.98
C ASN A 84 -4.99 13.76 12.16
N PHE A 85 -4.28 14.88 12.31
CA PHE A 85 -3.30 15.06 13.40
C PHE A 85 -3.94 15.01 14.80
N ALA A 86 -5.22 15.38 14.94
CA ALA A 86 -5.90 15.24 16.24
C ALA A 86 -6.07 13.78 16.66
N ARG A 87 -6.24 12.85 15.69
CA ARG A 87 -6.23 11.40 15.98
C ARG A 87 -4.82 10.91 16.29
N LEU A 88 -3.80 11.51 15.65
CA LEU A 88 -2.40 11.17 15.88
C LEU A 88 -1.96 11.34 17.33
N ILE A 89 -2.34 12.48 17.93
CA ILE A 89 -1.94 12.81 19.31
C ILE A 89 -2.44 11.75 20.30
N LYS A 90 -3.56 11.06 19.99
CA LYS A 90 -4.09 9.96 20.82
C LYS A 90 -3.19 8.72 20.83
N GLY A 91 -2.35 8.53 19.80
CA GLY A 91 -1.39 7.41 19.74
C GLY A 91 -0.22 7.53 20.72
N GLY A 92 0.03 8.73 21.24
CA GLY A 92 1.02 8.98 22.29
C GLY A 92 2.44 8.49 21.96
N LYS A 93 3.19 8.17 23.01
CA LYS A 93 4.59 7.70 22.91
C LYS A 93 4.75 6.40 22.10
N PRO A 94 3.89 5.36 22.26
CA PRO A 94 4.05 4.11 21.52
C PRO A 94 3.94 4.27 20.01
N LEU A 95 3.07 5.16 19.53
CA LEU A 95 2.95 5.48 18.11
C LEU A 95 4.27 6.02 17.54
N ILE A 96 4.89 6.99 18.22
CA ILE A 96 6.14 7.60 17.76
C ILE A 96 7.26 6.55 17.70
N ILE A 97 7.35 5.69 18.72
CA ILE A 97 8.30 4.57 18.73
C ILE A 97 8.05 3.65 17.53
N PHE A 98 6.80 3.25 17.31
CA PHE A 98 6.45 2.38 16.20
C PHE A 98 6.76 3.00 14.84
N LEU A 99 6.57 4.31 14.69
CA LEU A 99 6.88 5.05 13.48
C LEU A 99 8.39 5.03 13.17
N PHE A 100 9.26 5.20 14.17
CA PHE A 100 10.70 5.03 13.99
C PHE A 100 11.08 3.59 13.65
N VAL A 101 10.43 2.61 14.27
CA VAL A 101 10.65 1.19 13.98
C VAL A 101 10.25 0.85 12.54
N ALA A 102 9.13 1.38 12.06
CA ALA A 102 8.67 1.16 10.69
C ALA A 102 9.52 1.93 9.66
N ALA A 103 10.01 3.13 10.00
CA ALA A 103 10.99 3.84 9.19
C ALA A 103 12.31 3.05 9.07
N ALA A 104 12.76 2.43 10.17
CA ALA A 104 13.93 1.55 10.15
C ALA A 104 13.70 0.30 9.29
N LEU A 105 12.51 -0.31 9.34
CA LEU A 105 12.14 -1.41 8.43
C LEU A 105 12.28 -0.98 6.97
N ILE A 106 11.69 0.15 6.58
CA ILE A 106 11.76 0.68 5.21
C ILE A 106 13.22 0.87 4.78
N PHE A 107 14.04 1.48 5.65
CA PHE A 107 15.44 1.70 5.38
C PHE A 107 16.17 0.38 5.10
N PHE A 108 16.03 -0.62 5.97
CA PHE A 108 16.70 -1.91 5.80
C PHE A 108 16.13 -2.73 4.63
N GLN A 109 14.83 -2.64 4.34
CA GLN A 109 14.25 -3.27 3.15
C GLN A 109 14.89 -2.75 1.87
N ASN A 110 15.12 -1.44 1.76
CA ASN A 110 15.79 -0.86 0.60
C ASN A 110 17.26 -1.26 0.51
N VAL A 111 17.98 -1.27 1.65
CA VAL A 111 19.36 -1.76 1.69
C VAL A 111 19.44 -3.21 1.23
N ILE A 112 18.57 -4.09 1.73
CA ILE A 112 18.52 -5.51 1.36
C ILE A 112 18.18 -5.68 -0.11
N GLY A 113 17.22 -4.91 -0.62
CA GLY A 113 16.83 -4.95 -2.03
C GLY A 113 17.97 -4.54 -2.97
N ILE A 114 18.62 -3.41 -2.70
CA ILE A 114 19.78 -2.93 -3.47
C ILE A 114 20.95 -3.92 -3.36
N ALA A 115 21.29 -4.37 -2.16
CA ALA A 115 22.40 -5.32 -1.98
C ALA A 115 22.11 -6.65 -2.70
N GLY A 116 20.87 -7.15 -2.64
CA GLY A 116 20.46 -8.39 -3.29
C GLY A 116 20.57 -8.31 -4.81
N THR A 117 20.13 -7.21 -5.42
CA THR A 117 20.26 -6.98 -6.86
C THR A 117 21.72 -6.87 -7.31
N GLN A 118 22.56 -6.18 -6.54
CA GLN A 118 24.00 -6.11 -6.83
C GLN A 118 24.69 -7.47 -6.79
N ILE A 119 24.32 -8.34 -5.83
CA ILE A 119 24.88 -9.70 -5.73
C ILE A 119 24.42 -10.57 -6.91
N LEU A 120 23.17 -10.40 -7.35
CA LEU A 120 22.60 -11.15 -8.47
C LEU A 120 22.97 -10.58 -9.84
N GLY A 121 23.65 -9.43 -9.89
CA GLY A 121 24.07 -8.79 -11.13
C GLY A 121 22.92 -8.17 -11.94
N ILE A 122 21.81 -7.85 -11.29
CA ILE A 122 20.67 -7.13 -11.92
C ILE A 122 20.64 -5.67 -11.44
N ASP A 123 19.91 -4.84 -12.18
CA ASP A 123 19.84 -3.40 -11.93
C ASP A 123 19.42 -3.07 -10.47
N PRO A 124 20.18 -2.22 -9.75
CA PRO A 124 19.87 -1.86 -8.36
C PRO A 124 18.49 -1.22 -8.16
N ALA A 125 17.91 -0.58 -9.18
CA ALA A 125 16.56 -0.01 -9.10
C ALA A 125 15.47 -1.09 -8.95
N TYR A 126 15.68 -2.30 -9.50
CA TYR A 126 14.78 -3.43 -9.22
C TYR A 126 14.78 -3.83 -7.75
N GLY A 127 15.88 -3.56 -7.03
CA GLY A 127 15.99 -3.81 -5.61
C GLY A 127 15.06 -2.93 -4.78
N LEU A 128 14.85 -1.68 -5.22
CA LEU A 128 13.86 -0.79 -4.59
C LEU A 128 12.44 -1.24 -4.88
N LEU A 129 12.16 -1.68 -6.11
CA LEU A 129 10.86 -2.25 -6.50
C LEU A 129 10.55 -3.53 -5.71
N ALA A 130 11.53 -4.40 -5.49
CA ALA A 130 11.42 -5.58 -4.63
C ALA A 130 11.62 -5.27 -3.13
N GLY A 131 11.68 -3.99 -2.77
CA GLY A 131 11.90 -3.47 -1.42
C GLY A 131 10.71 -2.65 -0.93
N SER A 132 10.96 -1.50 -0.32
CA SER A 132 9.91 -0.74 0.35
C SER A 132 8.88 -0.13 -0.60
N VAL A 133 9.23 0.06 -1.88
CA VAL A 133 8.31 0.59 -2.91
C VAL A 133 7.02 -0.22 -2.96
N THR A 134 7.13 -1.55 -2.93
CA THR A 134 5.97 -2.45 -3.00
C THR A 134 5.67 -3.17 -1.71
N LEU A 135 6.68 -3.57 -0.95
CA LEU A 135 6.48 -4.40 0.25
C LEU A 135 5.88 -3.59 1.40
N THR A 136 6.31 -2.34 1.57
CA THR A 136 5.67 -1.47 2.56
C THR A 136 4.63 -0.53 1.91
N GLY A 137 4.88 -0.07 0.69
CA GLY A 137 3.99 0.85 -0.03
C GLY A 137 2.78 0.18 -0.71
N GLY A 138 2.78 -1.14 -0.87
CA GLY A 138 1.73 -1.87 -1.56
C GLY A 138 1.61 -1.53 -3.05
N HIS A 139 0.49 -1.97 -3.66
CA HIS A 139 0.25 -1.82 -5.09
C HIS A 139 0.15 -0.37 -5.56
N GLY A 140 -0.47 0.50 -4.76
CA GLY A 140 -0.66 1.91 -5.10
C GLY A 140 0.67 2.65 -5.25
N THR A 141 1.53 2.54 -4.24
CA THR A 141 2.88 3.15 -4.23
C THR A 141 3.79 2.49 -5.25
N GLY A 142 3.74 1.15 -5.37
CA GLY A 142 4.49 0.42 -6.39
C GLY A 142 4.23 0.92 -7.81
N ALA A 143 2.97 0.98 -8.20
CA ALA A 143 2.60 1.42 -9.54
C ALA A 143 2.82 2.93 -9.75
N ALA A 144 2.71 3.75 -8.70
CA ALA A 144 2.98 5.19 -8.80
C ALA A 144 4.46 5.52 -8.98
N TRP A 145 5.35 4.81 -8.28
CA TRP A 145 6.79 4.97 -8.47
C TRP A 145 7.30 4.28 -9.73
N ALA A 146 6.64 3.23 -10.23
CA ALA A 146 7.05 2.53 -11.45
C ALA A 146 7.27 3.46 -12.64
N GLU A 147 6.46 4.53 -12.77
CA GLU A 147 6.70 5.54 -13.82
C GLU A 147 8.05 6.26 -13.71
N THR A 148 8.48 6.53 -12.48
CA THR A 148 9.78 7.16 -12.20
C THR A 148 10.90 6.20 -12.60
N PHE A 149 10.77 4.92 -12.26
CA PHE A 149 11.73 3.88 -12.66
C PHE A 149 11.80 3.66 -14.17
N ILE A 150 10.67 3.70 -14.88
CA ILE A 150 10.65 3.62 -16.35
C ILE A 150 11.36 4.82 -16.98
N LYS A 151 11.12 6.04 -16.48
CA LYS A 151 11.63 7.27 -17.08
C LYS A 151 13.08 7.57 -16.72
N GLU A 152 13.47 7.37 -15.47
CA GLU A 152 14.78 7.78 -14.94
C GLU A 152 15.83 6.66 -15.00
N PHE A 153 15.41 5.40 -14.94
CA PHE A 153 16.31 4.23 -14.92
C PHE A 153 16.12 3.31 -16.14
N ASN A 154 15.29 3.71 -17.11
CA ASN A 154 15.01 2.96 -18.33
C ASN A 154 14.60 1.49 -18.07
N LEU A 155 13.77 1.25 -17.05
CA LEU A 155 13.27 -0.07 -16.67
C LEU A 155 11.86 -0.31 -17.21
N PRO A 156 11.69 -0.86 -18.44
CA PRO A 156 10.38 -0.97 -19.07
C PRO A 156 9.40 -1.85 -18.27
N ALA A 157 9.90 -2.92 -17.66
CA ALA A 157 9.12 -3.88 -16.86
C ALA A 157 8.87 -3.44 -15.40
N ALA A 158 9.12 -2.17 -15.04
CA ALA A 158 9.02 -1.72 -13.64
C ALA A 158 7.60 -1.84 -13.08
N THR A 159 6.56 -1.58 -13.90
CA THR A 159 5.16 -1.67 -13.45
C THR A 159 4.79 -3.12 -13.17
N GLU A 160 5.16 -4.02 -14.08
CA GLU A 160 4.91 -5.46 -13.97
C GLU A 160 5.60 -6.04 -12.72
N ILE A 161 6.88 -5.70 -12.51
CA ILE A 161 7.65 -6.13 -11.34
C ILE A 161 7.06 -5.54 -10.06
N ALA A 162 6.68 -4.26 -10.06
CA ALA A 162 6.06 -3.64 -8.89
C ALA A 162 4.77 -4.36 -8.49
N MET A 163 3.93 -4.68 -9.46
CA MET A 163 2.66 -5.37 -9.24
C MET A 163 2.84 -6.80 -8.75
N ALA A 164 3.83 -7.52 -9.29
CA ALA A 164 4.18 -8.86 -8.84
C ALA A 164 4.71 -8.83 -7.39
N CYS A 165 5.67 -7.94 -7.09
CA CYS A 165 6.27 -7.80 -5.77
C CYS A 165 5.24 -7.38 -4.70
N ALA A 166 4.34 -6.44 -5.03
CA ALA A 166 3.28 -6.00 -4.12
C ALA A 166 2.29 -7.14 -3.81
N THR A 167 1.94 -7.95 -4.81
CA THR A 167 1.03 -9.09 -4.61
C THR A 167 1.69 -10.20 -3.81
N PHE A 168 2.95 -10.52 -4.12
CA PHE A 168 3.75 -11.45 -3.35
C PHE A 168 3.83 -11.01 -1.89
N GLY A 169 4.20 -9.76 -1.67
CA GLY A 169 4.30 -9.18 -0.35
C GLY A 169 3.00 -9.26 0.43
N LEU A 170 1.87 -8.88 -0.17
CA LEU A 170 0.56 -8.95 0.47
C LEU A 170 0.18 -10.37 0.92
N VAL A 171 0.47 -11.38 0.10
CA VAL A 171 0.26 -12.79 0.45
C VAL A 171 1.14 -13.21 1.63
N PHE A 172 2.45 -12.98 1.52
CA PHE A 172 3.40 -13.42 2.55
C PHE A 172 3.26 -12.63 3.85
N GLY A 173 2.90 -11.34 3.80
CA GLY A 173 2.59 -10.51 4.95
C GLY A 173 1.41 -11.06 5.77
N GLY A 174 0.39 -11.61 5.09
CA GLY A 174 -0.72 -12.32 5.75
C GLY A 174 -0.29 -13.66 6.34
N ILE A 175 0.53 -14.42 5.61
CA ILE A 175 0.98 -15.75 6.04
C ILE A 175 1.88 -15.69 7.27
N ILE A 176 2.84 -14.76 7.32
CA ILE A 176 3.87 -14.78 8.37
C ILE A 176 3.41 -14.17 9.71
N GLY A 177 2.34 -13.36 9.70
CA GLY A 177 1.85 -12.70 10.92
C GLY A 177 1.45 -13.68 12.02
N GLY A 178 0.70 -14.73 11.67
CA GLY A 178 0.28 -15.78 12.60
C GLY A 178 1.46 -16.58 13.21
N PRO A 179 2.37 -17.15 12.40
CA PRO A 179 3.56 -17.83 12.89
C PRO A 179 4.45 -16.97 13.80
N VAL A 180 4.66 -15.69 13.45
CA VAL A 180 5.43 -14.75 14.29
C VAL A 180 4.72 -14.53 15.63
N ALA A 181 3.41 -14.28 15.62
CA ALA A 181 2.64 -14.11 16.85
C ALA A 181 2.69 -15.36 17.73
N ARG A 182 2.47 -16.54 17.14
CA ARG A 182 2.52 -17.83 17.85
C ARG A 182 3.89 -18.08 18.48
N PHE A 183 4.97 -17.78 17.77
CA PHE A 183 6.33 -17.89 18.31
C PHE A 183 6.53 -16.99 19.54
N LEU A 184 6.06 -15.74 19.48
CA LEU A 184 6.19 -14.78 20.58
C LEU A 184 5.30 -15.14 21.78
N LEU A 185 4.06 -15.58 21.56
CA LEU A 185 3.13 -16.02 22.61
C LEU A 185 3.71 -17.20 23.40
N ASN A 186 4.20 -18.22 22.70
CA ASN A 186 4.84 -19.39 23.32
C ASN A 186 6.05 -18.99 24.17
N ARG A 187 6.80 -17.96 23.75
CA ARG A 187 7.98 -17.48 24.48
C ARG A 187 7.61 -16.72 25.76
N GLN A 188 6.46 -16.06 25.79
CA GLN A 188 5.94 -15.37 26.99
C GLN A 188 5.24 -16.31 27.98
N LYS A 189 5.00 -17.58 27.62
CA LYS A 189 4.17 -18.52 28.40
C LYS A 189 2.76 -17.98 28.70
N GLN A 190 2.25 -17.06 27.90
CA GLN A 190 0.84 -16.68 27.96
C GLN A 190 0.03 -17.83 27.37
N GLY A 191 -0.80 -18.46 28.21
CA GLY A 191 -1.81 -19.41 27.75
C GLY A 191 -2.90 -18.71 26.95
N GLU A 192 -3.69 -19.48 26.20
CA GLU A 192 -4.96 -19.00 25.68
C GLU A 192 -5.82 -18.56 26.87
N ASN A 193 -6.13 -17.26 26.97
CA ASN A 193 -7.00 -16.74 28.01
C ASN A 193 -8.19 -16.03 27.36
N PRO A 194 -9.25 -16.78 26.99
CA PRO A 194 -10.42 -16.20 26.34
C PRO A 194 -11.34 -15.43 27.29
N GLU A 195 -11.02 -15.32 28.60
CA GLU A 195 -11.88 -14.69 29.60
C GLU A 195 -11.19 -13.49 30.27
N ASN A 196 -11.64 -12.29 29.90
CA ASN A 196 -11.71 -11.12 30.76
C ASN A 196 -12.85 -10.24 30.23
N ASP A 197 -14.06 -10.58 30.66
CA ASP A 197 -15.32 -9.90 30.34
C ASP A 197 -15.61 -8.68 31.25
N ASP A 198 -14.63 -8.17 32.00
CA ASP A 198 -14.81 -7.05 32.92
C ASP A 198 -13.79 -5.92 32.65
N VAL A 199 -13.93 -5.24 31.51
CA VAL A 199 -13.37 -3.89 31.35
C VAL A 199 -14.47 -2.98 30.83
N ASP A 200 -14.85 -2.04 31.70
CA ASP A 200 -15.81 -0.93 31.52
C ASP A 200 -16.10 -0.53 30.05
N ASP A 201 -17.41 -0.34 29.82
CA ASP A 201 -18.15 0.09 28.62
C ASP A 201 -17.75 1.47 28.04
N VAL A 202 -16.47 1.86 28.13
CA VAL A 202 -15.98 3.18 27.74
C VAL A 202 -14.71 3.03 26.88
N GLN A 203 -14.86 2.60 25.61
CA GLN A 203 -14.07 3.01 24.43
C GLN A 203 -14.24 2.11 23.18
N GLU A 204 -15.46 1.60 22.91
CA GLU A 204 -15.86 0.87 21.67
C GLU A 204 -15.65 1.62 20.33
N ALA A 205 -15.07 2.82 20.32
CA ALA A 205 -15.00 3.68 19.13
C ALA A 205 -14.04 3.21 18.03
N PHE A 206 -13.14 2.25 18.32
CA PHE A 206 -12.18 1.71 17.35
C PHE A 206 -12.47 0.27 16.92
N GLU A 207 -13.26 -0.48 17.70
CA GLU A 207 -13.66 -1.85 17.35
C GLU A 207 -14.91 -1.86 16.45
N HIS A 208 -15.77 -0.84 16.58
CA HIS A 208 -16.82 -0.52 15.62
C HIS A 208 -16.88 1.00 15.35
N PRO A 209 -16.73 1.48 14.10
CA PRO A 209 -16.66 2.91 13.82
C PRO A 209 -18.02 3.58 14.04
N THR A 210 -18.23 4.12 15.24
CA THR A 210 -19.44 4.84 15.61
C THR A 210 -19.41 6.26 15.02
N TYR A 211 -20.45 6.57 14.24
CA TYR A 211 -20.72 7.84 13.53
C TYR A 211 -19.82 8.18 12.33
N GLN A 212 -19.85 7.31 11.33
CA GLN A 212 -19.56 7.67 9.96
C GLN A 212 -20.72 8.49 9.35
N ARG A 213 -20.48 9.72 8.89
CA ARG A 213 -21.47 10.49 8.13
C ARG A 213 -21.87 9.63 6.92
N LYS A 214 -23.16 9.27 6.82
CA LYS A 214 -23.65 8.41 5.72
C LYS A 214 -23.19 8.98 4.38
N VAL A 215 -22.59 8.11 3.55
CA VAL A 215 -22.20 8.45 2.19
C VAL A 215 -23.45 8.89 1.44
N ASN A 216 -23.51 10.18 1.12
CA ASN A 216 -24.59 10.79 0.35
C ASN A 216 -24.00 11.71 -0.72
N ALA A 217 -24.83 12.13 -1.69
CA ALA A 217 -24.39 12.93 -2.83
C ALA A 217 -23.63 14.19 -2.39
N ARG A 218 -24.08 14.88 -1.34
CA ARG A 218 -23.40 16.06 -0.80
C ARG A 218 -22.00 15.73 -0.28
N SER A 219 -21.84 14.68 0.53
CA SER A 219 -20.54 14.26 1.04
C SER A 219 -19.57 13.83 -0.06
N ILE A 220 -20.09 13.22 -1.14
CA ILE A 220 -19.31 12.84 -2.32
C ILE A 220 -18.86 14.09 -3.07
N ILE A 221 -19.75 15.06 -3.33
CA ILE A 221 -19.40 16.32 -3.99
C ILE A 221 -18.35 17.10 -3.19
N GLU A 222 -18.55 17.24 -1.87
CA GLU A 222 -17.58 17.88 -0.97
C GLU A 222 -16.21 17.21 -1.07
N THR A 223 -16.18 15.87 -1.11
CA THR A 223 -14.93 15.09 -1.20
C THR A 223 -14.26 15.21 -2.55
N ILE A 224 -15.02 15.11 -3.64
CA ILE A 224 -14.51 15.33 -5.01
C ILE A 224 -13.91 16.73 -5.12
N ALA A 225 -14.57 17.76 -4.57
CA ALA A 225 -14.03 19.11 -4.58
C ALA A 225 -12.67 19.18 -3.86
N MET A 226 -12.55 18.60 -2.66
CA MET A 226 -11.27 18.54 -1.93
C MET A 226 -10.19 17.79 -2.71
N MET A 227 -10.51 16.64 -3.31
CA MET A 227 -9.57 15.87 -4.14
C MET A 227 -9.13 16.66 -5.38
N SER A 228 -10.06 17.34 -6.06
CA SER A 228 -9.74 18.20 -7.20
C SER A 228 -8.78 19.33 -6.83
N PHE A 229 -8.93 19.94 -5.64
CA PHE A 229 -7.96 20.91 -5.14
C PHE A 229 -6.59 20.27 -4.87
N CYS A 230 -6.55 19.04 -4.33
CA CYS A 230 -5.30 18.29 -4.14
C CYS A 230 -4.58 18.05 -5.48
N LEU A 231 -5.32 17.64 -6.52
CA LEU A 231 -4.79 17.40 -7.86
C LEU A 231 -4.25 18.69 -8.48
N LEU A 232 -5.05 19.77 -8.44
CA LEU A 232 -4.68 21.06 -9.02
C LEU A 232 -3.41 21.63 -8.38
N ILE A 233 -3.40 21.70 -7.05
CA ILE A 233 -2.25 22.24 -6.30
C ILE A 233 -1.06 21.29 -6.43
N GLY A 234 -1.27 19.97 -6.37
CA GLY A 234 -0.21 18.98 -6.50
C GLY A 234 0.50 19.04 -7.85
N GLN A 235 -0.24 19.19 -8.95
CA GLN A 235 0.33 19.40 -10.28
C GLN A 235 1.07 20.74 -10.40
N TYR A 236 0.52 21.80 -9.81
CA TYR A 236 1.19 23.09 -9.77
C TYR A 236 2.53 23.02 -9.01
N LEU A 237 2.54 22.39 -7.83
CA LEU A 237 3.74 22.16 -7.03
C LEU A 237 4.77 21.30 -7.75
N ASP A 238 4.36 20.22 -8.43
CA ASP A 238 5.24 19.44 -9.29
C ASP A 238 5.90 20.32 -10.36
N SER A 239 5.10 21.13 -11.07
CA SER A 239 5.60 21.99 -12.14
C SER A 239 6.67 23.00 -11.66
N ILE A 240 6.47 23.62 -10.51
CA ILE A 240 7.43 24.62 -9.98
C ILE A 240 8.65 23.99 -9.29
N THR A 241 8.56 22.74 -8.84
CA THR A 241 9.67 22.05 -8.15
C THR A 241 10.51 21.19 -9.10
N LYS A 242 10.09 21.00 -10.36
CA LYS A 242 10.89 20.35 -11.40
C LYS A 242 12.29 20.96 -11.53
N GLY A 243 13.30 20.09 -11.56
CA GLY A 243 14.72 20.47 -11.66
C GLY A 243 15.33 21.02 -10.37
N THR A 244 14.57 21.12 -9.27
CA THR A 244 15.08 21.55 -7.97
C THR A 244 15.39 20.35 -7.07
N ALA A 245 16.17 20.56 -6.01
CA ALA A 245 16.39 19.53 -4.98
C ALA A 245 15.08 19.09 -4.27
N LEU A 246 13.99 19.85 -4.41
CA LEU A 246 12.67 19.52 -3.89
C LEU A 246 11.80 18.73 -4.87
N GLN A 247 12.28 18.40 -6.07
CA GLN A 247 11.53 17.59 -7.03
C GLN A 247 11.07 16.27 -6.38
N LEU A 248 9.78 15.99 -6.51
CA LEU A 248 9.09 14.81 -6.01
C LEU A 248 8.04 14.40 -7.05
N PRO A 249 7.69 13.11 -7.15
CA PRO A 249 6.59 12.67 -8.00
C PRO A 249 5.28 13.39 -7.66
N THR A 250 4.47 13.68 -8.68
CA THR A 250 3.22 14.45 -8.54
C THR A 250 2.26 13.86 -7.49
N PHE A 251 2.20 12.53 -7.35
CA PHE A 251 1.32 11.90 -6.36
C PHE A 251 1.74 12.20 -4.91
N VAL A 252 3.04 12.39 -4.65
CA VAL A 252 3.55 12.78 -3.32
C VAL A 252 3.08 14.20 -2.99
N TRP A 253 3.10 15.11 -3.98
CA TRP A 253 2.55 16.46 -3.83
C TRP A 253 1.04 16.47 -3.61
N CYS A 254 0.30 15.59 -4.29
CA CYS A 254 -1.15 15.44 -4.08
C CYS A 254 -1.46 14.93 -2.67
N LEU A 255 -0.73 13.91 -2.20
CA LEU A 255 -0.84 13.41 -0.82
C LEU A 255 -0.56 14.52 0.18
N PHE A 256 0.58 15.21 0.05
CA PHE A 256 0.98 16.28 0.97
C PHE A 256 -0.04 17.43 1.00
N THR A 257 -0.58 17.81 -0.16
CA THR A 257 -1.65 18.80 -0.24
C THR A 257 -2.91 18.33 0.49
N GLY A 258 -3.29 17.06 0.35
CA GLY A 258 -4.41 16.47 1.08
C GLY A 258 -4.23 16.58 2.59
N VAL A 259 -3.02 16.36 3.10
CA VAL A 259 -2.69 16.53 4.53
C VAL A 259 -2.91 17.97 4.97
N ILE A 260 -2.42 18.94 4.20
CA ILE A 260 -2.59 20.37 4.51
C ILE A 260 -4.07 20.74 4.53
N ILE A 261 -4.81 20.37 3.49
CA ILE A 261 -6.25 20.67 3.37
C ILE A 261 -7.02 20.06 4.54
N ARG A 262 -6.78 18.78 4.83
CA ARG A 262 -7.48 18.06 5.92
C ARG A 262 -7.32 18.78 7.26
N ASN A 263 -6.10 19.18 7.59
CA ASN A 263 -5.80 19.75 8.89
C ASN A 263 -6.16 21.23 8.96
N ALA A 264 -6.06 21.98 7.86
CA ALA A 264 -6.62 23.33 7.78
C ALA A 264 -8.14 23.31 7.99
N LEU A 265 -8.88 22.42 7.33
CA LEU A 265 -10.34 22.30 7.51
C LEU A 265 -10.72 21.88 8.93
N ALA A 266 -10.01 20.90 9.50
CA ALA A 266 -10.31 20.40 10.84
C ALA A 266 -10.00 21.42 11.95
N HIS A 267 -8.87 22.14 11.86
CA HIS A 267 -8.41 23.03 12.93
C HIS A 267 -8.87 24.47 12.76
N ILE A 268 -8.83 25.03 11.55
CA ILE A 268 -9.17 26.43 11.29
C ILE A 268 -10.68 26.58 11.14
N PHE A 269 -11.28 25.76 10.27
CA PHE A 269 -12.69 25.87 9.91
C PHE A 269 -13.61 25.01 10.78
N LYS A 270 -13.05 24.17 11.68
CA LYS A 270 -13.78 23.19 12.50
C LYS A 270 -14.74 22.32 11.67
N PHE A 271 -14.42 22.14 10.40
CA PHE A 271 -15.25 21.42 9.45
C PHE A 271 -15.04 19.92 9.62
N ARG A 272 -16.12 19.17 9.82
CA ARG A 272 -16.07 17.70 9.91
C ARG A 272 -16.11 17.10 8.52
N VAL A 273 -14.93 16.74 8.06
CA VAL A 273 -14.70 16.04 6.79
C VAL A 273 -15.36 14.65 6.81
N ALA A 274 -15.94 14.23 5.68
CA ALA A 274 -16.61 12.94 5.55
C ALA A 274 -15.60 11.80 5.28
N ASP A 275 -15.02 11.23 6.34
CA ASP A 275 -14.02 10.15 6.26
C ASP A 275 -14.47 9.00 5.33
N SER A 276 -15.70 8.52 5.49
CA SER A 276 -16.23 7.41 4.65
C SER A 276 -16.31 7.75 3.16
N ALA A 277 -16.57 9.01 2.81
CA ALA A 277 -16.62 9.42 1.40
C ALA A 277 -15.20 9.48 0.80
N ILE A 278 -14.21 9.90 1.59
CA ILE A 278 -12.79 9.87 1.22
C ILE A 278 -12.34 8.43 0.96
N ASP A 279 -12.63 7.52 1.90
CA ASP A 279 -12.22 6.12 1.81
C ASP A 279 -12.87 5.43 0.60
N VAL A 280 -14.17 5.66 0.35
CA VAL A 280 -14.88 5.11 -0.82
C VAL A 280 -14.31 5.65 -2.13
N LEU A 281 -14.13 6.97 -2.27
CA LEU A 281 -13.59 7.52 -3.52
C LEU A 281 -12.12 7.15 -3.74
N GLY A 282 -11.33 7.08 -2.67
CA GLY A 282 -9.94 6.63 -2.70
C GLY A 282 -9.82 5.19 -3.16
N SER A 283 -10.60 4.28 -2.58
CA SER A 283 -10.63 2.85 -2.96
C SER A 283 -11.13 2.62 -4.39
N VAL A 284 -12.13 3.39 -4.85
CA VAL A 284 -12.56 3.37 -6.25
C VAL A 284 -11.44 3.85 -7.17
N GLY A 285 -10.77 4.95 -6.82
CA GLY A 285 -9.61 5.47 -7.56
C GLY A 285 -8.50 4.44 -7.67
N LEU A 286 -8.09 3.83 -6.56
CA LEU A 286 -7.10 2.75 -6.52
C LEU A 286 -7.52 1.58 -7.42
N SER A 287 -8.78 1.15 -7.33
CA SER A 287 -9.28 -0.01 -8.08
C SER A 287 -9.25 0.23 -9.58
N ILE A 288 -9.76 1.37 -10.05
CA ILE A 288 -9.77 1.72 -11.48
C ILE A 288 -8.33 1.90 -11.98
N PHE A 289 -7.51 2.65 -11.24
CA PHE A 289 -6.09 2.82 -11.54
C PHE A 289 -5.40 1.47 -11.75
N LEU A 290 -5.60 0.55 -10.80
CA LEU A 290 -4.93 -0.73 -10.80
C LEU A 290 -5.44 -1.64 -11.91
N ALA A 291 -6.75 -1.65 -12.17
CA ALA A 291 -7.34 -2.39 -13.27
C ALA A 291 -6.75 -1.95 -14.62
N ILE A 292 -6.64 -0.64 -14.86
CA ILE A 292 -6.03 -0.10 -16.08
C ILE A 292 -4.54 -0.45 -16.14
N ALA A 293 -3.82 -0.29 -15.04
CA ALA A 293 -2.39 -0.60 -14.97
C ALA A 293 -2.12 -2.07 -15.34
N LEU A 294 -2.93 -2.97 -14.79
CA LEU A 294 -2.76 -4.41 -14.95
C LEU A 294 -3.17 -4.93 -16.32
N MET A 295 -4.32 -4.49 -16.84
CA MET A 295 -4.76 -4.92 -18.18
C MET A 295 -3.86 -4.36 -19.29
N SER A 296 -3.05 -3.34 -18.99
CA SER A 296 -2.06 -2.74 -19.90
C SER A 296 -0.68 -3.40 -19.82
N LEU A 297 -0.48 -4.41 -18.95
CA LEU A 297 0.83 -5.03 -18.73
C LEU A 297 1.30 -5.87 -19.92
N LYS A 298 2.61 -5.85 -20.14
CA LYS A 298 3.29 -6.66 -21.15
C LYS A 298 4.05 -7.79 -20.49
N LEU A 299 3.35 -8.89 -20.20
CA LEU A 299 3.88 -10.00 -19.41
C LEU A 299 5.15 -10.65 -20.00
N TRP A 300 5.38 -10.53 -21.30
CA TRP A 300 6.58 -11.06 -21.96
C TRP A 300 7.87 -10.31 -21.55
N GLU A 301 7.79 -9.08 -21.07
CA GLU A 301 8.95 -8.30 -20.62
C GLU A 301 9.45 -8.75 -19.22
N LEU A 302 8.67 -9.56 -18.49
CA LEU A 302 8.97 -9.98 -17.11
C LEU A 302 9.82 -11.26 -17.02
N ALA A 303 9.81 -12.10 -18.05
CA ALA A 303 10.26 -13.50 -17.94
C ALA A 303 11.74 -13.66 -17.58
N GLY A 304 12.60 -12.69 -17.94
CA GLY A 304 14.04 -12.74 -17.69
C GLY A 304 14.46 -12.35 -16.26
N LEU A 305 13.62 -11.64 -15.50
CA LEU A 305 13.98 -11.07 -14.19
C LEU A 305 13.25 -11.73 -13.01
N ALA A 306 12.23 -12.55 -13.30
CA ALA A 306 11.33 -13.07 -12.28
C ALA A 306 12.04 -13.91 -11.20
N THR A 307 13.03 -14.72 -11.59
CA THR A 307 13.76 -15.59 -10.65
C THR A 307 14.59 -14.79 -9.66
N ASP A 308 15.36 -13.80 -10.14
CA ASP A 308 16.24 -13.00 -9.28
C ASP A 308 15.43 -12.15 -8.30
N VAL A 309 14.35 -11.54 -8.78
CA VAL A 309 13.42 -10.79 -7.94
C VAL A 309 12.79 -11.70 -6.86
N LEU A 310 12.41 -12.94 -7.21
CA LEU A 310 11.84 -13.89 -6.25
C LEU A 310 12.82 -14.26 -5.13
N ILE A 311 14.11 -14.40 -5.44
CA ILE A 311 15.15 -14.66 -4.43
C ILE A 311 15.20 -13.49 -3.43
N ILE A 312 15.22 -12.26 -3.93
CA ILE A 312 15.23 -11.05 -3.08
C ILE A 312 13.97 -11.01 -2.21
N LEU A 313 12.80 -11.26 -2.77
CA LEU A 313 11.54 -11.28 -2.04
C LEU A 313 11.53 -12.34 -0.92
N ALA A 314 12.10 -13.53 -1.16
CA ALA A 314 12.24 -14.55 -0.13
C ALA A 314 13.11 -14.08 1.05
N ILE A 315 14.22 -13.37 0.75
CA ILE A 315 15.08 -12.76 1.77
C ILE A 315 14.31 -11.69 2.54
N GLN A 316 13.52 -10.87 1.87
CA GLN A 316 12.69 -9.83 2.50
C GLN A 316 11.66 -10.43 3.48
N VAL A 317 11.04 -11.55 3.13
CA VAL A 317 10.11 -12.27 4.02
C VAL A 317 10.82 -12.75 5.28
N ALA A 318 11.98 -13.38 5.13
CA ALA A 318 12.78 -13.85 6.26
C ALA A 318 13.22 -12.67 7.14
N PHE A 319 13.67 -11.58 6.52
CA PHE A 319 14.06 -10.36 7.22
C PHE A 319 12.88 -9.74 7.99
N MET A 320 11.69 -9.66 7.39
CA MET A 320 10.50 -9.13 8.07
C MET A 320 10.16 -9.95 9.32
N ALA A 321 10.15 -11.29 9.21
CA ALA A 321 9.88 -12.15 10.35
C ALA A 321 10.90 -11.93 11.47
N PHE A 322 12.19 -11.85 11.12
CA PHE A 322 13.26 -11.53 12.06
C PHE A 322 13.04 -10.14 12.70
N PHE A 323 12.77 -9.13 11.89
CA PHE A 323 12.59 -7.75 12.34
C PHE A 323 11.40 -7.60 13.29
N ALA A 324 10.28 -8.27 12.99
CA ALA A 324 9.11 -8.29 13.86
C ALA A 324 9.43 -8.92 15.23
N ILE A 325 10.09 -10.08 15.24
CA ILE A 325 10.42 -10.83 16.45
C ILE A 325 11.45 -10.11 17.33
N TYR A 326 12.50 -9.54 16.73
CA TYR A 326 13.65 -9.04 17.49
C TYR A 326 13.67 -7.53 17.66
N VAL A 327 13.10 -6.76 16.73
CA VAL A 327 13.09 -5.29 16.78
C VAL A 327 11.73 -4.78 17.22
N THR A 328 10.68 -5.10 16.47
CA THR A 328 9.33 -4.55 16.72
C THR A 328 8.80 -4.98 18.09
N TYR A 329 8.79 -6.28 18.37
CA TYR A 329 8.32 -6.81 19.65
C TYR A 329 9.09 -6.22 20.85
N ARG A 330 10.41 -6.05 20.73
CA ARG A 330 11.23 -5.50 21.82
C ARG A 330 11.03 -4.01 22.01
N ALA A 331 10.95 -3.24 20.92
CA ALA A 331 10.74 -1.80 20.97
C ALA A 331 9.35 -1.43 21.52
N MET A 332 8.34 -2.27 21.27
CA MET A 332 6.96 -2.00 21.67
C MET A 332 6.60 -2.41 23.10
N GLY A 333 7.54 -2.97 23.87
CA GLY A 333 7.38 -3.23 25.30
C GLY A 333 7.40 -4.70 25.72
N LYS A 334 7.53 -5.64 24.77
CA LYS A 334 7.53 -7.08 25.01
C LYS A 334 6.27 -7.61 25.73
N ASP A 335 5.15 -6.92 25.62
CA ASP A 335 3.85 -7.33 26.16
C ASP A 335 2.97 -7.97 25.07
N TYR A 336 1.76 -8.40 25.44
CA TYR A 336 0.78 -8.94 24.49
C TYR A 336 0.47 -7.95 23.35
N ASP A 337 0.30 -6.67 23.67
CA ASP A 337 0.11 -5.63 22.67
C ASP A 337 1.26 -5.58 21.66
N ALA A 338 2.52 -5.71 22.12
CA ALA A 338 3.69 -5.78 21.25
C ALA A 338 3.67 -7.00 20.32
N ILE A 339 3.06 -8.12 20.73
CA ILE A 339 2.87 -9.30 19.88
C ILE A 339 1.86 -8.99 18.78
N VAL A 340 0.70 -8.45 19.13
CA VAL A 340 -0.35 -8.08 18.17
C VAL A 340 0.18 -7.02 17.19
N LEU A 341 0.90 -6.01 17.71
CA LEU A 341 1.61 -5.01 16.92
C LEU A 341 2.65 -5.63 15.97
N SER A 342 3.41 -6.62 16.41
CA SER A 342 4.42 -7.29 15.57
C SER A 342 3.77 -8.07 14.42
N ALA A 343 2.65 -8.74 14.67
CA ALA A 343 1.89 -9.42 13.63
C ALA A 343 1.21 -8.45 12.64
N GLY A 344 0.70 -7.33 13.16
CA GLY A 344 0.23 -6.22 12.34
C GLY A 344 1.37 -5.64 11.48
N HIS A 345 2.56 -5.46 12.06
CA HIS A 345 3.72 -4.96 11.33
C HIS A 345 4.16 -5.90 10.21
N CYS A 346 4.13 -7.22 10.43
CA CYS A 346 4.33 -8.19 9.35
C CYS A 346 3.33 -7.99 8.20
N GLY A 347 2.07 -7.69 8.52
CA GLY A 347 1.01 -7.53 7.54
C GLY A 347 1.20 -6.32 6.62
N PHE A 348 1.40 -5.12 7.17
CA PHE A 348 1.61 -3.93 6.33
C PHE A 348 3.06 -3.72 5.91
N GLY A 349 4.04 -4.23 6.65
CA GLY A 349 5.46 -4.12 6.31
C GLY A 349 5.89 -5.02 5.14
N LEU A 350 5.07 -6.02 4.78
CA LEU A 350 5.20 -6.75 3.52
C LEU A 350 4.00 -6.56 2.58
N GLY A 351 2.92 -5.91 3.00
CA GLY A 351 1.74 -5.76 2.17
C GLY A 351 1.04 -4.44 2.36
N ALA A 352 -0.13 -4.49 2.99
CA ALA A 352 -0.99 -3.33 3.16
C ALA A 352 -1.69 -3.36 4.53
N THR A 353 -2.22 -2.22 4.95
CA THR A 353 -2.98 -2.06 6.19
C THR A 353 -4.11 -3.09 6.38
N PRO A 354 -4.90 -3.48 5.36
CA PRO A 354 -5.92 -4.52 5.52
C PRO A 354 -5.34 -5.88 5.94
N THR A 355 -4.18 -6.26 5.42
CA THR A 355 -3.47 -7.48 5.81
C THR A 355 -3.01 -7.42 7.26
N ALA A 356 -2.53 -6.25 7.70
CA ALA A 356 -2.19 -6.03 9.10
C ALA A 356 -3.39 -6.21 10.02
N VAL A 357 -4.54 -5.62 9.67
CA VAL A 357 -5.79 -5.74 10.43
C VAL A 357 -6.24 -7.19 10.51
N ALA A 358 -6.20 -7.93 9.39
CA ALA A 358 -6.54 -9.36 9.37
C ALA A 358 -5.64 -10.19 10.29
N ASN A 359 -4.33 -9.94 10.27
CA ASN A 359 -3.38 -10.61 11.18
C ASN A 359 -3.69 -10.32 12.64
N MET A 360 -3.95 -9.05 12.98
CA MET A 360 -4.29 -8.65 14.35
C MET A 360 -5.60 -9.30 14.80
N GLN A 361 -6.65 -9.28 13.97
CA GLN A 361 -7.95 -9.90 14.26
C GLN A 361 -7.84 -11.42 14.46
N ALA A 362 -7.01 -12.11 13.66
CA ALA A 362 -6.78 -13.54 13.81
C ALA A 362 -6.17 -13.90 15.17
N ILE A 363 -5.41 -12.99 15.78
CA ILE A 363 -4.82 -13.17 17.10
C ILE A 363 -5.82 -12.75 18.18
N THR A 364 -6.40 -11.56 18.07
CA THR A 364 -7.27 -11.03 19.12
C THR A 364 -8.57 -11.80 19.27
N SER A 365 -9.06 -12.43 18.21
CA SER A 365 -10.21 -13.36 18.28
C SER A 365 -9.97 -14.61 19.13
N ARG A 366 -8.71 -14.94 19.45
CA ARG A 366 -8.35 -16.13 20.26
C ARG A 366 -7.72 -15.78 21.60
N PHE A 367 -6.99 -14.66 21.67
CA PHE A 367 -6.16 -14.29 22.82
C PHE A 367 -6.60 -12.98 23.52
N GLY A 368 -7.72 -12.38 23.10
CA GLY A 368 -8.27 -11.15 23.67
C GLY A 368 -7.91 -9.87 22.90
N ALA A 369 -8.65 -8.80 23.14
CA ALA A 369 -8.53 -7.53 22.42
C ALA A 369 -7.18 -6.80 22.69
N SER A 370 -6.75 -5.97 21.71
CA SER A 370 -5.56 -5.11 21.85
C SER A 370 -5.84 -3.71 21.27
N HIS A 371 -6.43 -2.86 22.11
CA HIS A 371 -6.79 -1.48 21.75
C HIS A 371 -5.59 -0.67 21.23
N LYS A 372 -4.42 -0.86 21.83
CA LYS A 372 -3.17 -0.18 21.45
C LYS A 372 -2.76 -0.53 20.01
N ALA A 373 -2.83 -1.81 19.62
CA ALA A 373 -2.46 -2.24 18.28
C ALA A 373 -3.43 -1.73 17.21
N PHE A 374 -4.74 -1.83 17.47
CA PHE A 374 -5.79 -1.36 16.55
C PHE A 374 -5.84 0.17 16.41
N LEU A 375 -5.29 0.91 17.38
CA LEU A 375 -5.10 2.35 17.26
C LEU A 375 -3.84 2.68 16.45
N ILE A 376 -2.70 2.07 16.78
CA ILE A 376 -1.39 2.47 16.23
C ILE A 376 -1.19 1.99 14.79
N VAL A 377 -1.44 0.71 14.51
CA VAL A 377 -1.08 0.09 13.22
C VAL A 377 -1.83 0.73 12.05
N PRO A 378 -3.16 0.89 12.09
CA PRO A 378 -3.88 1.53 10.99
C PRO A 378 -3.46 2.99 10.77
N MET A 379 -3.18 3.74 11.84
CA MET A 379 -2.72 5.13 11.70
C MET A 379 -1.35 5.23 11.04
N VAL A 380 -0.41 4.35 11.40
CA VAL A 380 0.93 4.35 10.81
C VAL A 380 0.90 3.81 9.38
N GLY A 381 0.24 2.67 9.16
CA GLY A 381 0.18 2.01 7.86
C GLY A 381 -0.63 2.77 6.80
N ALA A 382 -1.76 3.38 7.19
CA ALA A 382 -2.64 4.06 6.22
C ALA A 382 -2.19 5.47 5.83
N PHE A 383 -1.25 6.08 6.55
CA PHE A 383 -0.87 7.48 6.29
C PHE A 383 0.64 7.75 6.41
N PHE A 384 1.25 7.55 7.58
CA PHE A 384 2.64 7.96 7.79
C PHE A 384 3.63 7.18 6.95
N ILE A 385 3.33 5.90 6.73
CA ILE A 385 4.20 5.04 5.98
C ILE A 385 4.44 5.55 4.58
N ASP A 386 3.42 6.02 3.86
CA ASP A 386 3.63 6.51 2.49
C ASP A 386 4.52 7.76 2.47
N LEU A 387 4.38 8.66 3.45
CA LEU A 387 5.21 9.86 3.54
C LEU A 387 6.67 9.53 3.91
N ILE A 388 6.87 8.65 4.89
CA ILE A 388 8.20 8.20 5.32
C ILE A 388 8.88 7.43 4.20
N ASN A 389 8.14 6.53 3.56
CA ASN A 389 8.62 5.73 2.45
C ASN A 389 9.02 6.62 1.27
N ALA A 390 8.17 7.57 0.87
CA ALA A 390 8.52 8.52 -0.20
C ALA A 390 9.78 9.34 0.14
N SER A 391 9.92 9.77 1.40
CA SER A 391 11.09 10.54 1.85
C SER A 391 12.37 9.71 1.82
N LEU A 392 12.32 8.46 2.30
CA LEU A 392 13.46 7.54 2.27
C LEU A 392 13.79 7.10 0.84
N LEU A 393 12.79 6.84 0.01
CA LEU A 393 12.99 6.48 -1.40
C LEU A 393 13.73 7.57 -2.14
N LYS A 394 13.45 8.85 -1.89
CA LYS A 394 14.24 9.94 -2.49
C LYS A 394 15.74 9.84 -2.18
N VAL A 395 16.11 9.43 -0.96
CA VAL A 395 17.52 9.21 -0.59
C VAL A 395 18.08 7.99 -1.33
N PHE A 396 17.34 6.88 -1.35
CA PHE A 396 17.79 5.67 -2.02
C PHE A 396 17.82 5.76 -3.54
N LEU A 397 16.99 6.61 -4.16
CA LEU A 397 17.05 6.88 -5.59
C LEU A 397 18.39 7.52 -5.95
N VAL A 398 18.89 8.47 -5.16
CA VAL A 398 20.24 9.04 -5.36
C VAL A 398 21.31 7.95 -5.28
N VAL A 399 21.19 7.03 -4.33
CA VAL A 399 22.13 5.90 -4.19
C VAL A 399 22.07 5.00 -5.42
N VAL A 400 20.88 4.64 -5.87
CA VAL A 400 20.68 3.78 -7.04
C VAL A 400 21.13 4.47 -8.32
N THR A 401 20.93 5.77 -8.49
CA THR A 401 21.45 6.53 -9.66
C THR A 401 22.98 6.47 -9.76
N TYR A 402 23.69 6.29 -8.64
CA TYR A 402 25.14 6.10 -8.67
C TYR A 402 25.56 4.66 -8.97
N LEU A 403 24.69 3.68 -8.71
CA LEU A 403 24.97 2.26 -8.85
C LEU A 403 24.41 1.65 -10.14
N HIS A 404 23.42 2.32 -10.75
CA HIS A 404 22.90 2.09 -12.10
C HIS A 404 23.96 2.50 -13.12
#